data_AF-A0AAU7GQV9-F1
#
_entry.id   AF-A0AAU7GQV9-F1
#
_cell.length_a   1.000
_cell.length_b   1.000
_cell.length_c   1.000
_cell.angle_alpha   90.00
_cell.angle_beta   90.00
_cell.angle_gamma   90.00
#
_symmetry.space_group_name_H-M   'P 1'
#
loop_
_entity.id
_entity.type
_entity.pdbx_description
1 polymer ?
#
loop_
_entity_poly.entity_id
_entity_poly.type
_entity_poly.pdbx_seq_one_letter_code
_entity_poly.pdbx_strand_id
1 'polypeptide(L)'
;MTEDDELFADMPRAYIRGLEKGKGYVKENYLRQRREWMKLRQIIAYYESEGKKKHKKRLAELYREEKQLAKALADMPSDPVLPPPAPLIKVSGVVTNYHQRCLTHYFDTKAYPQTWEYFSRQDENMASAAMVLASTGSAATAQGMVESNEDRVPAAAWYVTGEINGRQFSGWLGAPYCREGEEVELIAAPVGEEYLVYALIRPHARSLTMPPWCYQGIRRARIDAMKVPISIVILLIITMLVVFICQDGWVVTEKIVSGVTMFLTMGTFLYILPAIWTIWRRHPFPKEQLTEEILTVAGWENVNNIDLRRLKRRRIKEFKKNGKSVRVMTSGWWFYYY
;
A
#
# COMPACT_ATOMS: atom_id res chain seq x y z
N MET A 1 41.89 -10.25 -6.62
CA MET A 1 40.70 -9.60 -7.20
C MET A 1 40.24 -10.46 -8.38
N THR A 2 39.36 -11.41 -8.09
CA THR A 2 38.44 -12.07 -9.04
C THR A 2 37.23 -12.44 -8.19
N GLU A 3 36.47 -11.40 -7.89
CA GLU A 3 35.40 -11.31 -6.89
C GLU A 3 34.13 -10.78 -7.61
N ASP A 4 33.94 -11.22 -8.86
CA ASP A 4 33.15 -10.47 -9.86
C ASP A 4 31.76 -11.03 -10.19
N ASP A 5 31.22 -12.02 -9.46
CA ASP A 5 29.92 -12.61 -9.81
C ASP A 5 28.88 -12.77 -8.69
N GLU A 6 29.07 -12.12 -7.53
CA GLU A 6 27.98 -11.97 -6.55
C GLU A 6 27.50 -10.51 -6.52
N LEU A 7 26.79 -10.11 -7.58
CA LEU A 7 26.13 -8.81 -7.57
C LEU A 7 24.71 -8.83 -8.15
N PHE A 8 23.80 -8.43 -7.26
CA PHE A 8 22.49 -7.79 -7.47
C PHE A 8 21.22 -8.66 -7.67
N ALA A 9 21.28 -9.99 -7.50
CA ALA A 9 20.08 -10.84 -7.64
C ALA A 9 20.04 -12.08 -6.74
N ASP A 10 20.67 -12.08 -5.56
CA ASP A 10 20.75 -13.27 -4.69
C ASP A 10 19.49 -13.57 -3.87
N MET A 11 18.31 -13.47 -4.49
CA MET A 11 17.30 -14.47 -4.18
C MET A 11 17.66 -15.71 -5.01
N PRO A 12 17.79 -16.91 -4.42
CA PRO A 12 18.02 -18.13 -5.17
C PRO A 12 17.06 -18.19 -6.37
N ARG A 13 17.53 -18.60 -7.55
CA ARG A 13 16.64 -18.76 -8.73
C ARG A 13 15.41 -19.63 -8.44
N ALA A 14 15.51 -20.48 -7.42
CA ALA A 14 14.41 -21.26 -6.84
C ALA A 14 13.41 -20.39 -6.07
N TYR A 15 13.88 -19.43 -5.26
CA TYR A 15 13.06 -18.47 -4.52
C TYR A 15 12.27 -17.56 -5.46
N ILE A 16 12.92 -16.94 -6.47
CA ILE A 16 12.23 -16.13 -7.50
C ILE A 16 11.18 -16.96 -8.27
N ARG A 17 11.54 -18.17 -8.72
CA ARG A 17 10.60 -19.06 -9.42
C ARG A 17 9.46 -19.55 -8.52
N GLY A 18 9.72 -19.77 -7.23
CA GLY A 18 8.70 -20.12 -6.24
C GLY A 18 7.69 -18.99 -6.07
N LEU A 19 8.16 -17.73 -6.06
CA LEU A 19 7.33 -16.54 -6.00
C LEU A 19 6.55 -16.28 -7.29
N GLU A 20 7.17 -16.46 -8.46
CA GLU A 20 6.54 -16.21 -9.76
C GLU A 20 5.55 -17.30 -10.17
N LYS A 21 5.79 -18.57 -9.81
CA LYS A 21 4.92 -19.71 -10.19
C LYS A 21 3.82 -20.02 -9.19
N GLY A 22 3.67 -19.22 -8.12
CA GLY A 22 2.73 -19.51 -7.02
C GLY A 22 3.02 -20.85 -6.31
N LYS A 23 4.22 -21.40 -6.48
CA LYS A 23 4.64 -22.72 -5.96
C LYS A 23 5.59 -22.64 -4.76
N GLY A 24 5.92 -21.45 -4.28
CA GLY A 24 6.88 -21.26 -3.18
C GLY A 24 6.27 -20.98 -1.81
N TYR A 25 5.17 -20.24 -1.75
CA TYR A 25 4.52 -19.86 -0.50
C TYR A 25 3.02 -19.68 -0.74
N VAL A 26 2.19 -20.33 0.07
CA VAL A 26 0.74 -20.13 0.04
C VAL A 26 0.48 -18.69 0.45
N LYS A 27 -0.08 -17.87 -0.44
CA LYS A 27 -0.56 -16.54 -0.08
C LYS A 27 -1.75 -16.72 0.87
N GLU A 28 -1.45 -16.78 2.15
CA GLU A 28 -2.46 -16.95 3.19
C GLU A 28 -3.29 -15.66 3.25
N ASN A 29 -4.58 -15.78 2.92
CA ASN A 29 -5.51 -14.67 2.89
C ASN A 29 -6.33 -14.64 4.17
N TYR A 30 -5.66 -14.35 5.28
CA TYR A 30 -6.28 -14.21 6.58
C TYR A 30 -7.32 -13.07 6.63
N LEU A 31 -7.18 -12.02 5.82
CA LEU A 31 -8.21 -10.98 5.70
C LEU A 31 -9.54 -11.53 5.19
N ARG A 32 -9.49 -12.48 4.24
CA ARG A 32 -10.70 -13.18 3.79
C ARG A 32 -11.28 -14.03 4.92
N GLN A 33 -10.46 -14.81 5.61
CA GLN A 33 -10.90 -15.64 6.73
C GLN A 33 -11.50 -14.79 7.87
N ARG A 34 -10.91 -13.64 8.19
CA ARG A 34 -11.41 -12.68 9.20
C ARG A 34 -12.77 -12.11 8.79
N ARG A 35 -12.96 -11.77 7.50
CA ARG A 35 -14.26 -11.33 6.96
C ARG A 35 -15.31 -12.43 7.01
N GLU A 36 -14.96 -13.65 6.60
CA GLU A 36 -15.85 -14.81 6.67
C GLU A 36 -16.26 -15.09 8.12
N TRP A 37 -15.33 -15.03 9.07
CA TRP A 37 -15.61 -15.18 10.49
C TRP A 37 -16.53 -14.09 11.05
N MET A 38 -16.35 -12.82 10.65
CA MET A 38 -17.26 -11.73 11.05
C MET A 38 -18.68 -11.93 10.48
N LYS A 39 -18.79 -12.31 9.20
CA LYS A 39 -20.09 -12.64 8.58
C LYS A 39 -20.75 -13.82 9.28
N LEU A 40 -19.98 -14.86 9.61
CA LEU A 40 -20.48 -16.02 10.33
C LEU A 40 -21.04 -15.65 11.71
N ARG A 41 -20.36 -14.77 12.45
CA ARG A 41 -20.86 -14.23 13.73
C ARG A 41 -22.16 -13.45 13.58
N GLN A 42 -22.29 -12.62 12.55
CA GLN A 42 -23.55 -11.91 12.26
C GLN A 42 -24.69 -12.89 11.96
N ILE A 43 -24.41 -13.94 11.17
CA ILE A 43 -25.37 -14.99 10.86
C ILE A 43 -25.79 -15.77 12.11
N ILE A 44 -24.84 -16.12 12.97
CA ILE A 44 -25.13 -16.77 14.26
C ILE A 44 -26.05 -15.86 15.09
N ALA A 45 -25.70 -14.58 15.26
CA ALA A 45 -26.52 -13.61 16.01
C ALA A 45 -27.95 -13.49 15.46
N TYR A 46 -28.11 -13.49 14.14
CA TYR A 46 -29.41 -13.50 13.48
C TYR A 46 -30.22 -14.77 13.84
N TYR A 47 -29.65 -15.96 13.69
CA TYR A 47 -30.34 -17.21 14.04
C TYR A 47 -30.62 -17.36 15.54
N GLU A 48 -29.78 -16.77 16.40
CA GLU A 48 -30.06 -16.72 17.83
C GLU A 48 -31.27 -15.84 18.15
N SER A 49 -31.44 -14.74 17.43
CA SER A 49 -32.59 -13.82 17.57
C SER A 49 -33.90 -14.42 17.08
N GLU A 50 -33.90 -15.22 16.00
CA GLU A 50 -35.09 -15.94 15.52
C GLU A 50 -35.53 -17.11 16.42
N GLY A 51 -34.69 -17.51 17.38
CA GLY A 51 -34.98 -18.55 18.37
C GLY A 51 -34.08 -19.78 18.26
N LYS A 52 -33.17 -19.92 19.24
CA LYS A 52 -32.16 -20.99 19.33
C LYS A 52 -32.71 -22.42 19.18
N LYS A 53 -33.94 -22.69 19.65
CA LYS A 53 -34.57 -24.01 19.56
C LYS A 53 -35.00 -24.38 18.13
N LYS A 54 -35.40 -23.39 17.32
CA LYS A 54 -35.88 -23.58 15.94
C LYS A 54 -34.73 -24.00 15.00
N HIS A 55 -33.55 -23.41 15.20
CA HIS A 55 -32.37 -23.57 14.33
C HIS A 55 -31.23 -24.37 14.96
N LYS A 56 -31.51 -25.21 15.96
CA LYS A 56 -30.49 -25.90 16.77
C LYS A 56 -29.43 -26.66 15.95
N LYS A 57 -29.84 -27.39 14.91
CA LYS A 57 -28.92 -28.15 14.04
C LYS A 57 -28.01 -27.21 13.25
N ARG A 58 -28.57 -26.14 12.69
CA ARG A 58 -27.83 -25.15 11.90
C ARG A 58 -26.85 -24.36 12.75
N LEU A 59 -27.25 -23.95 13.96
CA LEU A 59 -26.36 -23.30 14.93
C LEU A 59 -25.18 -24.19 15.31
N ALA A 60 -25.40 -25.50 15.49
CA ALA A 60 -24.31 -26.43 15.81
C ALA A 60 -23.28 -26.56 14.68
N GLU A 61 -23.70 -26.48 13.41
CA GLU A 61 -22.80 -26.43 12.26
C GLU A 61 -22.01 -25.12 12.24
N LEU A 62 -22.69 -23.97 12.37
CA LEU A 62 -22.07 -22.65 12.36
C LEU A 62 -21.03 -22.49 13.48
N TYR A 63 -21.30 -23.02 14.68
CA TYR A 63 -20.33 -23.00 15.78
C TYR A 63 -19.08 -23.85 15.51
N ARG A 64 -19.21 -24.95 14.74
CA ARG A 64 -18.03 -25.75 14.33
C ARG A 64 -17.19 -24.99 13.33
N GLU A 65 -17.83 -24.34 12.35
CA GLU A 65 -17.16 -23.48 11.37
C GLU A 65 -16.47 -22.29 12.06
N GLU A 66 -17.13 -21.64 13.04
CA GLU A 66 -16.55 -20.54 13.81
C GLU A 66 -15.30 -21.01 14.56
N LYS A 67 -15.36 -22.20 15.19
CA LYS A 67 -14.21 -22.77 15.91
C LYS A 67 -13.04 -23.09 14.99
N GLN A 68 -13.30 -23.61 13.79
CA GLN A 68 -12.26 -23.88 12.79
C GLN A 68 -11.60 -22.58 12.31
N LEU A 69 -12.41 -21.57 11.96
CA LEU A 69 -11.92 -20.26 11.56
C LEU A 69 -11.17 -19.55 12.69
N ALA A 70 -11.68 -19.60 13.92
CA ALA A 70 -11.02 -19.01 15.08
C ALA A 70 -9.66 -19.67 15.35
N LYS A 71 -9.55 -21.01 15.19
CA LYS A 71 -8.27 -21.71 15.30
C LYS A 71 -7.29 -21.29 14.21
N ALA A 72 -7.76 -21.07 12.98
CA ALA A 72 -6.92 -20.56 11.90
C ALA A 72 -6.46 -19.12 12.17
N LEU A 73 -7.35 -18.26 12.68
CA LEU A 73 -7.04 -16.86 13.02
C LEU A 73 -6.07 -16.74 14.21
N ALA A 74 -6.03 -17.71 15.11
CA ALA A 74 -5.10 -17.72 16.25
C ALA A 74 -3.62 -17.91 15.83
N ASP A 75 -3.36 -18.50 14.65
CA ASP A 75 -2.02 -18.64 14.09
C ASP A 75 -1.57 -17.39 13.30
N MET A 76 -2.44 -16.39 13.17
CA MET A 76 -2.11 -15.17 12.42
C MET A 76 -1.07 -14.33 13.18
N PRO A 77 -0.05 -13.79 12.48
CA PRO A 77 0.85 -12.83 13.09
C PRO A 77 0.12 -11.53 13.46
N SER A 78 0.73 -10.75 14.35
CA SER A 78 0.20 -9.48 14.80
C SER A 78 -0.02 -8.50 13.64
N ASP A 79 -1.13 -7.76 13.70
CA ASP A 79 -1.45 -6.69 12.75
C ASP A 79 -0.27 -5.69 12.66
N PRO A 80 0.03 -5.13 11.46
CA PRO A 80 1.12 -4.18 11.28
C PRO A 80 0.86 -2.90 12.08
N VAL A 81 1.83 -2.51 12.90
CA VAL A 81 1.78 -1.28 13.69
C VAL A 81 2.32 -0.13 12.86
N LEU A 82 1.45 0.79 12.47
CA LEU A 82 1.78 1.98 11.68
C LEU A 82 1.05 3.18 12.31
N PRO A 83 1.70 4.29 12.67
CA PRO A 83 3.14 4.59 12.58
C PRO A 83 3.97 3.82 13.63
N PRO A 84 5.31 3.90 13.57
CA PRO A 84 6.20 3.38 14.60
C PRO A 84 5.84 3.92 16.00
N PRO A 85 5.77 3.05 17.03
CA PRO A 85 5.46 3.47 18.39
C PRO A 85 6.64 4.18 19.08
N ALA A 86 7.86 3.96 18.59
CA ALA A 86 9.11 4.53 19.10
C ALA A 86 9.97 5.02 17.92
N PRO A 87 10.89 5.98 18.15
CA PRO A 87 11.76 6.48 17.09
C PRO A 87 12.61 5.35 16.50
N LEU A 88 12.76 5.36 15.18
CA LEU A 88 13.50 4.33 14.47
C LEU A 88 15.00 4.39 14.81
N ILE A 89 15.58 3.22 15.10
CA ILE A 89 17.02 3.05 15.33
C ILE A 89 17.61 2.11 14.28
N LYS A 90 18.88 2.34 13.95
CA LYS A 90 19.68 1.46 13.10
C LYS A 90 20.35 0.40 13.96
N VAL A 91 20.10 -0.87 13.67
CA VAL A 91 20.68 -2.04 14.35
C VAL A 91 21.43 -2.87 13.33
N SER A 92 22.76 -2.92 13.42
CA SER A 92 23.58 -3.82 12.62
C SER A 92 23.89 -5.11 13.38
N GLY A 93 23.91 -6.23 12.69
CA GLY A 93 24.24 -7.51 13.30
C GLY A 93 24.00 -8.70 12.37
N VAL A 94 24.31 -9.87 12.89
CA VAL A 94 24.09 -11.15 12.20
C VAL A 94 22.71 -11.67 12.57
N VAL A 95 21.91 -12.05 11.56
CA VAL A 95 20.58 -12.60 11.79
C VAL A 95 20.63 -14.11 11.99
N THR A 96 19.99 -14.56 13.07
CA THR A 96 19.78 -15.97 13.41
C THR A 96 18.28 -16.30 13.45
N ASN A 97 17.91 -17.57 13.25
CA ASN A 97 16.53 -18.06 13.32
C ASN A 97 15.56 -17.29 12.40
N TYR A 98 15.93 -17.09 11.13
CA TYR A 98 15.16 -16.25 10.21
C TYR A 98 13.96 -17.02 9.63
N HIS A 99 12.76 -16.53 9.94
CA HIS A 99 11.51 -17.05 9.39
C HIS A 99 10.74 -15.95 8.66
N GLN A 100 10.07 -16.34 7.57
CA GLN A 100 9.28 -15.41 6.77
C GLN A 100 7.99 -16.08 6.26
N ARG A 101 6.87 -15.37 6.35
CA ARG A 101 5.54 -15.81 5.88
C ARG A 101 4.93 -14.75 4.98
N CYS A 102 4.43 -15.17 3.81
CA CYS A 102 3.79 -14.27 2.83
C CYS A 102 2.28 -14.20 3.09
N LEU A 103 1.81 -13.00 3.41
CA LEU A 103 0.48 -12.76 3.92
C LEU A 103 -0.14 -11.57 3.21
N THR A 104 -1.47 -11.56 3.18
CA THR A 104 -2.22 -10.42 2.65
C THR A 104 -2.62 -9.51 3.81
N HIS A 105 -2.17 -8.26 3.79
CA HIS A 105 -2.56 -7.27 4.80
C HIS A 105 -2.80 -5.88 4.19
N TYR A 106 -3.48 -5.02 4.93
CA TYR A 106 -3.63 -3.61 4.60
C TYR A 106 -2.44 -2.77 5.08
N PHE A 107 -1.91 -1.94 4.19
CA PHE A 107 -0.83 -0.97 4.41
C PHE A 107 -1.20 0.40 3.80
N ASP A 108 -2.49 0.60 3.54
CA ASP A 108 -3.06 1.83 3.03
C ASP A 108 -3.05 2.92 4.10
N THR A 109 -3.44 4.13 3.72
CA THR A 109 -3.49 5.26 4.66
C THR A 109 -4.42 5.00 5.84
N LYS A 110 -5.51 4.24 5.66
CA LYS A 110 -6.44 3.82 6.73
C LYS A 110 -5.77 2.94 7.80
N ALA A 111 -4.58 2.36 7.54
CA ALA A 111 -3.83 1.60 8.54
C ALA A 111 -3.23 2.47 9.66
N TYR A 112 -3.15 3.79 9.47
CA TYR A 112 -2.54 4.72 10.42
C TYR A 112 -3.60 5.36 11.34
N PRO A 113 -3.51 5.23 12.69
CA PRO A 113 -4.45 5.79 13.65
C PRO A 113 -4.79 7.26 13.45
N GLN A 114 -3.79 8.08 13.14
CA GLN A 114 -3.95 9.51 12.87
C GLN A 114 -4.87 9.85 11.70
N THR A 115 -5.21 8.87 10.86
CA THR A 115 -6.13 9.05 9.73
C THR A 115 -7.53 8.54 9.98
N TRP A 116 -7.75 7.82 11.09
CA TRP A 116 -9.02 7.14 11.36
C TRP A 116 -10.18 8.13 11.44
N GLU A 117 -10.03 9.25 12.15
CA GLU A 117 -11.09 10.27 12.28
C GLU A 117 -11.49 10.87 10.91
N TYR A 118 -10.51 11.12 10.05
CA TYR A 118 -10.79 11.64 8.71
C TYR A 118 -11.56 10.62 7.87
N PHE A 119 -11.11 9.36 7.88
CA PHE A 119 -11.74 8.31 7.10
C PHE A 119 -13.09 7.90 7.67
N SER A 120 -13.29 7.91 8.99
CA SER A 120 -14.60 7.66 9.60
C SER A 120 -15.59 8.75 9.19
N ARG A 121 -15.20 10.02 9.22
CA ARG A 121 -16.04 11.12 8.76
C ARG A 121 -16.35 11.02 7.26
N GLN A 122 -15.38 10.59 6.45
CA GLN A 122 -15.62 10.34 5.04
C GLN A 122 -16.60 9.18 4.81
N ASP A 123 -16.47 8.11 5.61
CA ASP A 123 -17.34 6.94 5.55
C ASP A 123 -18.78 7.32 6.00
N GLU A 124 -18.94 8.14 7.03
CA GLU A 124 -20.22 8.72 7.47
C GLU A 124 -20.86 9.64 6.41
N ASN A 125 -20.07 10.54 5.82
CA ASN A 125 -20.54 11.42 4.74
C ASN A 125 -20.97 10.62 3.51
N MET A 126 -20.28 9.52 3.21
CA MET A 126 -20.65 8.66 2.09
C MET A 126 -21.89 7.83 2.40
N ALA A 127 -22.01 7.30 3.63
CA ALA A 127 -23.19 6.57 4.07
C ALA A 127 -24.44 7.45 4.09
N SER A 128 -24.33 8.69 4.58
CA SER A 128 -25.42 9.67 4.54
C SER A 128 -25.79 10.05 3.11
N ALA A 129 -24.82 10.29 2.23
CA ALA A 129 -25.07 10.54 0.81
C ALA A 129 -25.73 9.34 0.10
N ALA A 130 -25.30 8.12 0.42
CA ALA A 130 -25.91 6.89 -0.09
C ALA A 130 -27.36 6.73 0.42
N MET A 131 -27.65 7.06 1.67
CA MET A 131 -29.02 7.03 2.21
C MET A 131 -29.92 8.04 1.48
N VAL A 132 -29.43 9.24 1.21
CA VAL A 132 -30.16 10.24 0.40
C VAL A 132 -30.41 9.69 -1.00
N LEU A 133 -29.40 9.15 -1.68
CA LEU A 133 -29.55 8.56 -3.02
C LEU A 133 -30.54 7.39 -3.03
N ALA A 134 -30.50 6.51 -2.03
CA ALA A 134 -31.46 5.42 -1.89
C ALA A 134 -32.89 5.94 -1.71
N SER A 135 -33.07 6.99 -0.90
CA SER A 135 -34.38 7.63 -0.70
C SER A 135 -34.93 8.31 -1.96
N THR A 136 -34.06 8.78 -2.87
CA THR A 136 -34.44 9.37 -4.15
C THR A 136 -34.56 8.35 -5.29
N GLY A 137 -34.66 7.05 -4.98
CA GLY A 137 -34.87 5.99 -5.97
C GLY A 137 -33.59 5.51 -6.69
N SER A 138 -32.42 5.99 -6.26
CA SER A 138 -31.11 5.65 -6.80
C SER A 138 -30.41 4.58 -5.95
N ALA A 139 -31.12 3.49 -5.66
CA ALA A 139 -30.65 2.44 -4.74
C ALA A 139 -29.39 1.71 -5.24
N ALA A 140 -29.26 1.47 -6.55
CA ALA A 140 -28.09 0.82 -7.13
C ALA A 140 -26.82 1.67 -7.01
N THR A 141 -26.93 2.99 -7.22
CA THR A 141 -25.83 3.95 -7.03
C THR A 141 -25.49 4.14 -5.55
N ALA A 142 -26.50 4.13 -4.66
CA ALA A 142 -26.28 4.13 -3.22
C ALA A 142 -25.50 2.88 -2.76
N GLN A 143 -25.89 1.69 -3.23
CA GLN A 143 -25.16 0.45 -2.96
C GLN A 143 -23.72 0.51 -3.50
N GLY A 144 -23.54 0.97 -4.74
CA GLY A 144 -22.21 1.15 -5.31
C GLY A 144 -21.31 2.11 -4.52
N MET A 145 -21.88 3.18 -3.94
CA MET A 145 -21.13 4.08 -3.05
C MET A 145 -20.68 3.38 -1.76
N VAL A 146 -21.58 2.67 -1.08
CA VAL A 146 -21.25 1.97 0.17
C VAL A 146 -20.22 0.86 -0.08
N GLU A 147 -20.39 0.06 -1.14
CA GLU A 147 -19.46 -1.00 -1.51
C GLU A 147 -18.07 -0.46 -1.88
N SER A 148 -18.01 0.64 -2.63
CA SER A 148 -16.73 1.27 -3.02
C SER A 148 -15.90 1.76 -1.84
N ASN A 149 -16.54 2.00 -0.69
CA ASN A 149 -15.87 2.45 0.52
C ASN A 149 -15.22 1.31 1.33
N GLU A 150 -15.63 0.06 1.07
CA GLU A 150 -15.03 -1.15 1.64
C GLU A 150 -13.80 -1.64 0.86
N ASP A 151 -13.53 -1.09 -0.33
CA ASP A 151 -12.42 -1.47 -1.22
C ASP A 151 -11.06 -0.94 -0.74
N ARG A 152 -10.67 -1.25 0.49
CA ARG A 152 -9.27 -1.18 0.89
C ARG A 152 -8.48 -2.13 0.00
N VAL A 153 -7.46 -1.63 -0.70
CA VAL A 153 -6.62 -2.45 -1.57
C VAL A 153 -5.63 -3.24 -0.70
N PRO A 154 -5.80 -4.57 -0.58
CA PRO A 154 -4.85 -5.37 0.19
C PRO A 154 -3.52 -5.47 -0.57
N ALA A 155 -2.41 -5.46 0.16
CA ALA A 155 -1.09 -5.74 -0.39
C ALA A 155 -0.58 -7.09 0.14
N ALA A 156 0.16 -7.80 -0.72
CA ALA A 156 0.97 -8.90 -0.26
C ALA A 156 2.20 -8.33 0.46
N ALA A 157 2.46 -8.82 1.65
CA ALA A 157 3.61 -8.48 2.49
C ALA A 157 4.15 -9.75 3.15
N TRP A 158 5.39 -9.65 3.60
CA TRP A 158 6.09 -10.70 4.30
C TRP A 158 6.20 -10.30 5.75
N TYR A 159 5.64 -11.14 6.60
CA TYR A 159 5.91 -11.08 8.02
C TYR A 159 7.24 -11.80 8.26
N VAL A 160 8.22 -11.08 8.78
CA VAL A 160 9.54 -11.60 9.12
C VAL A 160 9.70 -11.67 10.61
N THR A 161 10.33 -12.75 11.07
CA THR A 161 10.74 -12.92 12.46
C THR A 161 12.15 -13.47 12.49
N GLY A 162 12.91 -13.09 13.51
CA GLY A 162 14.22 -13.68 13.75
C GLY A 162 14.88 -13.07 14.97
N GLU A 163 16.17 -13.31 15.11
CA GLU A 163 16.97 -12.79 16.21
C GLU A 163 18.17 -12.03 15.66
N ILE A 164 18.47 -10.88 16.28
CA ILE A 164 19.65 -10.07 15.99
C ILE A 164 20.26 -9.62 17.30
N ASN A 165 21.58 -9.79 17.46
CA ASN A 165 22.29 -9.41 18.69
C ASN A 165 21.65 -9.93 19.99
N GLY A 166 21.06 -11.13 19.95
CA GLY A 166 20.39 -11.75 21.09
C GLY A 166 19.00 -11.20 21.43
N ARG A 167 18.40 -10.37 20.57
CA ARG A 167 17.02 -9.86 20.71
C ARG A 167 16.15 -10.32 19.55
N GLN A 168 14.90 -10.67 19.86
CA GLN A 168 13.92 -11.03 18.84
C GLN A 168 13.44 -9.80 18.07
N PHE A 169 13.22 -9.99 16.79
CA PHE A 169 12.65 -8.98 15.92
C PHE A 169 11.48 -9.55 15.13
N SER A 170 10.48 -8.71 14.89
CA SER A 170 9.30 -9.02 14.09
C SER A 170 8.98 -7.83 13.20
N GLY A 171 8.44 -8.04 12.00
CA GLY A 171 8.16 -6.90 11.11
C GLY A 171 7.46 -7.26 9.83
N TRP A 172 6.87 -6.24 9.20
CA TRP A 172 6.14 -6.36 7.95
C TRP A 172 6.90 -5.68 6.82
N LEU A 173 7.41 -6.48 5.89
CA LEU A 173 8.25 -6.02 4.78
C LEU A 173 7.67 -6.46 3.46
N GLY A 174 8.00 -5.79 2.35
CA GLY A 174 7.33 -6.07 1.09
C GLY A 174 7.77 -7.34 0.37
N ALA A 175 9.05 -7.72 0.46
CA ALA A 175 9.60 -9.01 0.02
C ALA A 175 11.10 -9.08 0.37
N PRO A 176 11.40 -9.24 1.67
CA PRO A 176 12.76 -9.34 2.15
C PRO A 176 13.32 -10.71 1.79
N TYR A 177 14.63 -10.78 1.61
CA TYR A 177 15.35 -12.03 1.53
C TYR A 177 16.65 -11.86 2.29
N CYS A 178 16.89 -12.74 3.26
CA CYS A 178 18.09 -12.80 4.09
C CYS A 178 18.50 -14.27 4.25
N ARG A 179 19.80 -14.56 4.26
CA ARG A 179 20.31 -15.87 4.68
C ARG A 179 20.57 -15.86 6.19
N GLU A 180 20.41 -17.01 6.85
CA GLU A 180 20.85 -17.14 8.24
C GLU A 180 22.38 -17.01 8.31
N GLY A 181 22.87 -16.27 9.30
CA GLY A 181 24.29 -15.95 9.41
C GLY A 181 24.76 -14.78 8.52
N GLU A 182 23.86 -14.13 7.78
CA GLU A 182 24.18 -12.94 7.00
C GLU A 182 24.19 -11.68 7.87
N GLU A 183 25.16 -10.81 7.64
CA GLU A 183 25.21 -9.49 8.26
C GLU A 183 24.21 -8.55 7.58
N VAL A 184 23.30 -7.99 8.36
CA VAL A 184 22.28 -7.05 7.89
C VAL A 184 22.17 -5.85 8.82
N GLU A 185 21.65 -4.77 8.26
CA GLU A 185 21.24 -3.59 9.01
C GLU A 185 19.71 -3.56 9.05
N LEU A 186 19.14 -3.55 10.24
CA LEU A 186 17.71 -3.41 10.47
C LEU A 186 17.41 -1.98 10.90
N ILE A 187 16.33 -1.43 10.38
CA ILE A 187 15.74 -0.18 10.88
C ILE A 187 14.49 -0.59 11.63
N ALA A 188 14.55 -0.46 12.94
CA ALA A 188 13.53 -0.98 13.84
C ALA A 188 13.14 0.03 14.92
N ALA A 189 11.90 -0.05 15.38
CA ALA A 189 11.46 0.62 16.59
C ALA A 189 11.66 -0.34 17.78
N PRO A 190 12.36 0.06 18.85
CA PRO A 190 12.46 -0.75 20.06
C PRO A 190 11.13 -0.71 20.82
N VAL A 191 10.49 -1.87 20.98
CA VAL A 191 9.22 -2.01 21.71
C VAL A 191 9.38 -3.04 22.81
N GLY A 192 9.70 -2.56 24.01
CA GLY A 192 10.00 -3.45 25.15
C GLY A 192 11.25 -4.30 24.87
N GLU A 193 11.06 -5.62 24.83
CA GLU A 193 12.13 -6.60 24.58
C GLU A 193 12.28 -6.99 23.10
N GLU A 194 11.33 -6.60 22.25
CA GLU A 194 11.32 -6.93 20.82
C GLU A 194 11.67 -5.72 19.94
N TYR A 195 12.26 -6.01 18.78
CA TYR A 195 12.46 -5.03 17.71
C TYR A 195 11.38 -5.15 16.65
N LEU A 196 10.63 -4.06 16.46
CA LEU A 196 9.66 -3.99 15.38
C LEU A 196 10.34 -3.43 14.11
N VAL A 197 10.56 -4.28 13.12
CA VAL A 197 11.34 -3.97 11.92
C VAL A 197 10.47 -3.29 10.87
N TYR A 198 10.96 -2.14 10.40
CA TYR A 198 10.36 -1.37 9.31
C TYR A 198 11.21 -1.40 8.05
N ALA A 199 12.52 -1.59 8.14
CA ALA A 199 13.33 -1.85 6.95
C ALA A 199 14.46 -2.84 7.20
N LEU A 200 14.80 -3.57 6.14
CA LEU A 200 15.91 -4.51 6.12
C LEU A 200 16.87 -4.12 4.99
N ILE A 201 18.11 -3.90 5.37
CA ILE A 201 19.20 -3.39 4.55
C ILE A 201 20.30 -4.46 4.52
N ARG A 202 20.66 -4.93 3.33
CA ARG A 202 21.73 -5.94 3.13
C ARG A 202 22.97 -5.31 2.52
N PRO A 203 24.05 -5.06 3.29
CA PRO A 203 25.24 -4.34 2.81
C PRO A 203 25.90 -5.03 1.63
N HIS A 204 26.04 -6.35 1.69
CA HIS A 204 26.63 -7.15 0.62
C HIS A 204 25.82 -7.11 -0.68
N ALA A 205 24.51 -7.32 -0.59
CA ALA A 205 23.62 -7.34 -1.77
C ALA A 205 23.16 -5.95 -2.22
N ARG A 206 23.46 -4.91 -1.43
CA ARG A 206 23.00 -3.53 -1.62
C ARG A 206 21.49 -3.47 -1.90
N SER A 207 20.71 -4.22 -1.12
CA SER A 207 19.25 -4.30 -1.24
C SER A 207 18.52 -3.80 0.01
N LEU A 208 17.60 -2.85 -0.18
CA LEU A 208 16.76 -2.22 0.83
C LEU A 208 15.34 -2.73 0.64
N THR A 209 14.78 -3.33 1.68
CA THR A 209 13.38 -3.75 1.71
C THR A 209 12.63 -2.95 2.76
N MET A 210 11.47 -2.46 2.39
CA MET A 210 10.60 -1.63 3.23
C MET A 210 9.17 -2.17 3.22
N PRO A 211 8.26 -1.67 4.06
CA PRO A 211 6.88 -2.09 4.07
C PRO A 211 6.22 -1.69 2.74
N PRO A 212 5.17 -2.39 2.31
CA PRO A 212 4.45 -2.04 1.09
C PRO A 212 4.05 -0.56 1.06
N TRP A 213 4.02 0.02 -0.13
CA TRP A 213 3.66 1.43 -0.39
C TRP A 213 4.58 2.51 0.20
N CYS A 214 5.64 2.16 0.94
CA CYS A 214 6.67 3.08 1.42
C CYS A 214 7.84 3.13 0.41
N TYR A 215 7.85 4.12 -0.48
CA TYR A 215 8.86 4.20 -1.56
C TYR A 215 9.15 5.60 -2.12
N GLN A 216 8.45 6.62 -1.64
CA GLN A 216 8.55 8.00 -2.12
C GLN A 216 8.72 8.96 -0.94
N GLY A 217 9.58 9.96 -1.10
CA GLY A 217 9.64 11.11 -0.20
C GLY A 217 8.45 12.04 -0.38
N ILE A 218 8.18 12.88 0.61
CA ILE A 218 7.00 13.75 0.73
C ILE A 218 6.92 14.73 -0.45
N ARG A 219 8.02 15.39 -0.80
CA ARG A 219 8.05 16.37 -1.89
C ARG A 219 7.75 15.68 -3.22
N ARG A 220 8.33 14.50 -3.44
CA ARG A 220 8.12 13.71 -4.66
C ARG A 220 6.67 13.24 -4.78
N ALA A 221 6.09 12.73 -3.69
CA ALA A 221 4.70 12.29 -3.66
C ALA A 221 3.74 13.44 -3.96
N ARG A 222 3.98 14.63 -3.39
CA ARG A 222 3.21 15.84 -3.69
C ARG A 222 3.27 16.20 -5.17
N ILE A 223 4.47 16.19 -5.77
CA ILE A 223 4.63 16.46 -7.22
C ILE A 223 3.87 15.42 -8.04
N ASP A 224 4.00 14.13 -7.72
CA ASP A 224 3.36 13.07 -8.47
C ASP A 224 1.82 13.12 -8.34
N ALA A 225 1.28 13.49 -7.17
CA ALA A 225 -0.15 13.71 -6.98
C ALA A 225 -0.69 14.93 -7.75
N MET A 226 0.11 16.00 -7.88
CA MET A 226 -0.28 17.19 -8.64
C MET A 226 -0.23 16.99 -10.17
N LYS A 227 0.45 15.96 -10.69
CA LYS A 227 0.56 15.76 -12.14
C LYS A 227 -0.75 15.54 -12.84
N VAL A 228 -1.65 14.75 -12.26
CA VAL A 228 -2.95 14.44 -12.87
C VAL A 228 -3.81 15.71 -12.99
N PRO A 229 -4.08 16.47 -11.91
CA PRO A 229 -4.89 17.67 -12.03
C PRO A 229 -4.21 18.71 -12.93
N ILE A 230 -2.88 18.89 -12.86
CA ILE A 230 -2.16 19.81 -13.77
C ILE A 230 -2.30 19.37 -15.22
N SER A 231 -2.18 18.08 -15.51
CA SER A 231 -2.36 17.54 -16.87
C SER A 231 -3.77 17.78 -17.40
N ILE A 232 -4.79 17.69 -16.55
CA ILE A 232 -6.17 17.99 -16.92
C ILE A 232 -6.31 19.49 -17.21
N VAL A 233 -5.78 20.38 -16.35
CA VAL A 233 -5.80 21.83 -16.61
C VAL A 233 -5.14 22.18 -17.95
N ILE A 234 -3.97 21.60 -18.22
CA ILE A 234 -3.26 21.82 -19.48
C ILE A 234 -4.10 21.34 -20.67
N LEU A 235 -4.74 20.16 -20.56
CA LEU A 235 -5.63 19.66 -21.60
C LEU A 235 -6.81 20.61 -21.85
N LEU A 236 -7.43 21.16 -20.80
CA LEU A 236 -8.51 22.13 -20.93
C LEU A 236 -8.04 23.44 -21.61
N ILE A 237 -6.84 23.92 -21.28
CA ILE A 237 -6.23 25.09 -21.94
C ILE A 237 -5.95 24.81 -23.42
N ILE A 238 -5.47 23.61 -23.77
CA ILE A 238 -5.25 23.23 -25.16
C ILE A 238 -6.58 23.18 -25.92
N THR A 239 -7.61 22.56 -25.34
CA THR A 239 -8.94 22.54 -25.98
C THR A 239 -9.52 23.93 -26.18
N MET A 240 -9.28 24.85 -25.24
CA MET A 240 -9.63 26.26 -25.39
C MET A 240 -8.92 26.91 -26.57
N LEU A 241 -7.61 26.70 -26.68
CA LEU A 241 -6.79 27.29 -27.74
C LEU A 241 -7.17 26.72 -29.12
N VAL A 242 -7.53 25.44 -29.21
CA VAL A 242 -8.06 24.83 -30.44
C VAL A 242 -9.41 25.43 -30.82
N VAL A 243 -10.34 25.57 -29.87
CA VAL A 243 -11.64 26.21 -30.13
C VAL A 243 -11.44 27.63 -30.62
N PHE A 244 -10.54 28.40 -30.00
CA PHE A 244 -10.22 29.77 -30.38
C PHE A 244 -9.66 29.87 -31.81
N ILE A 245 -8.70 29.03 -32.19
CA ILE A 245 -8.12 29.02 -33.55
C ILE A 245 -9.14 28.56 -34.60
N CYS A 246 -10.02 27.60 -34.26
CA CYS A 246 -11.07 27.15 -35.16
C CYS A 246 -12.20 28.18 -35.38
N GLN A 247 -12.27 29.26 -34.59
CA GLN A 247 -13.25 30.34 -34.81
C GLN A 247 -13.02 31.07 -36.15
N ASP A 248 -11.77 31.15 -36.60
CA ASP A 248 -11.42 31.92 -37.80
C ASP A 248 -11.71 31.17 -39.12
N GLY A 249 -12.06 29.88 -39.07
CA GLY A 249 -12.13 29.01 -40.25
C GLY A 249 -13.38 28.15 -40.44
N TRP A 250 -14.33 28.11 -39.49
CA TRP A 250 -15.53 27.26 -39.60
C TRP A 250 -16.79 27.90 -38.98
N VAL A 251 -17.96 27.42 -39.39
CA VAL A 251 -19.33 27.81 -38.97
C VAL A 251 -19.59 27.51 -37.48
N VAL A 252 -18.81 28.10 -36.58
CA VAL A 252 -19.01 28.00 -35.13
C VAL A 252 -19.61 29.32 -34.67
N THR A 253 -20.92 29.31 -34.42
CA THR A 253 -21.65 30.49 -33.91
C THR A 253 -21.05 30.97 -32.59
N GLU A 254 -20.91 32.28 -32.39
CA GLU A 254 -20.39 32.90 -31.14
C GLU A 254 -21.04 32.35 -29.86
N LYS A 255 -22.32 31.94 -29.95
CA LYS A 255 -23.07 31.33 -28.83
C LYS A 255 -22.50 29.96 -28.41
N ILE A 256 -22.00 29.15 -29.33
CA ILE A 256 -21.40 27.84 -29.04
C ILE A 256 -20.04 28.06 -28.36
N VAL A 257 -19.27 29.04 -28.83
CA VAL A 257 -17.98 29.41 -28.21
C VAL A 257 -18.20 29.96 -26.80
N SER A 258 -19.15 30.87 -26.62
CA SER A 258 -19.52 31.39 -25.30
C SER A 258 -19.99 30.29 -24.34
N GLY A 259 -20.81 29.35 -24.81
CA GLY A 259 -21.27 28.20 -24.01
C GLY A 259 -20.13 27.25 -23.61
N VAL A 260 -19.25 26.91 -24.54
CA VAL A 260 -18.08 26.05 -24.30
C VAL A 260 -17.09 26.74 -23.35
N THR A 261 -16.87 28.05 -23.53
CA THR A 261 -15.97 28.83 -22.68
C THR A 261 -16.47 28.97 -21.25
N MET A 262 -17.77 29.21 -21.07
CA MET A 262 -18.40 29.23 -19.76
C MET A 262 -18.34 27.85 -19.07
N PHE A 263 -18.60 26.76 -19.81
CA PHE A 263 -18.57 25.40 -19.26
C PHE A 263 -17.16 25.00 -18.80
N LEU A 264 -16.13 25.32 -19.59
CA LEU A 264 -14.73 25.03 -19.27
C LEU A 264 -14.20 25.89 -18.11
N THR A 265 -14.55 27.17 -18.04
CA THR A 265 -14.15 28.07 -16.94
C THR A 265 -14.84 27.66 -15.63
N MET A 266 -16.14 27.40 -15.67
CA MET A 266 -16.92 26.94 -14.52
C MET A 266 -16.49 25.53 -14.06
N GLY A 267 -16.23 24.61 -15.00
CA GLY A 267 -15.71 23.28 -14.71
C GLY A 267 -14.33 23.31 -14.03
N THR A 268 -13.44 24.17 -14.50
CA THR A 268 -12.10 24.34 -13.91
C THR A 268 -12.18 24.92 -12.50
N PHE A 269 -12.99 25.95 -12.30
CA PHE A 269 -13.07 26.64 -11.00
C PHE A 269 -13.81 25.83 -9.94
N LEU A 270 -14.89 25.13 -10.32
CA LEU A 270 -15.72 24.37 -9.37
C LEU A 270 -15.15 22.98 -9.04
N TYR A 271 -14.48 22.31 -9.98
CA TYR A 271 -14.01 20.94 -9.76
C TYR A 271 -12.51 20.86 -9.58
N ILE A 272 -11.72 21.58 -10.37
CA ILE A 272 -10.27 21.38 -10.41
C ILE A 272 -9.56 22.15 -9.29
N LEU A 273 -9.92 23.41 -9.03
CA LEU A 273 -9.31 24.18 -7.94
C LEU A 273 -9.55 23.54 -6.56
N PRO A 274 -10.76 23.09 -6.21
CA PRO A 274 -10.99 22.34 -4.97
C PRO A 274 -10.26 21.00 -4.95
N ALA A 275 -10.16 20.29 -6.09
CA ALA A 275 -9.39 19.04 -6.16
C ALA A 275 -7.88 19.28 -5.93
N ILE A 276 -7.29 20.32 -6.53
CA ILE A 276 -5.89 20.69 -6.30
C ILE A 276 -5.68 21.10 -4.84
N TRP A 277 -6.58 21.93 -4.30
CA TRP A 277 -6.48 22.40 -2.91
C TRP A 277 -6.62 21.25 -1.90
N THR A 278 -7.55 20.32 -2.13
CA THR A 278 -7.69 19.13 -1.28
C THR A 278 -6.45 18.24 -1.36
N ILE A 279 -5.90 18.00 -2.56
CA ILE A 279 -4.64 17.23 -2.71
C ILE A 279 -3.49 17.95 -1.98
N TRP A 280 -3.35 19.26 -2.15
CA TRP A 280 -2.27 20.03 -1.54
C TRP A 280 -2.35 20.05 -0.01
N ARG A 281 -3.54 20.24 0.56
CA ARG A 281 -3.79 20.21 2.02
C ARG A 281 -3.55 18.82 2.62
N ARG A 282 -3.74 17.74 1.85
CA ARG A 282 -3.63 16.34 2.33
C ARG A 282 -2.19 15.81 2.44
N HIS A 283 -1.20 16.42 1.78
CA HIS A 283 0.18 15.94 1.82
C HIS A 283 0.99 16.62 2.93
N PRO A 284 1.62 15.85 3.84
CA PRO A 284 2.12 14.49 3.58
C PRO A 284 1.17 13.38 4.02
N PHE A 285 1.12 12.27 3.27
CA PHE A 285 0.52 11.05 3.83
C PHE A 285 1.48 10.41 4.84
N PRO A 286 0.96 9.72 5.87
CA PRO A 286 1.76 9.05 6.89
C PRO A 286 2.80 8.07 6.33
N LYS A 287 2.47 7.39 5.22
CA LYS A 287 3.38 6.46 4.52
C LYS A 287 4.63 7.13 3.95
N GLU A 288 4.52 8.39 3.52
CA GLU A 288 5.67 9.13 3.01
C GLU A 288 6.54 9.61 4.17
N GLN A 289 5.94 10.03 5.29
CA GLN A 289 6.68 10.36 6.51
C GLN A 289 7.49 9.16 7.02
N LEU A 290 6.87 7.97 7.07
CA LEU A 290 7.56 6.73 7.43
C LEU A 290 8.70 6.41 6.45
N THR A 291 8.48 6.62 5.15
CA THR A 291 9.54 6.42 4.15
C THR A 291 10.71 7.38 4.40
N GLU A 292 10.43 8.64 4.72
CA GLU A 292 11.49 9.60 5.01
C GLU A 292 12.26 9.23 6.28
N GLU A 293 11.56 8.86 7.36
CA GLU A 293 12.17 8.46 8.62
C GLU A 293 13.07 7.22 8.47
N ILE A 294 12.62 6.22 7.71
CA ILE A 294 13.44 5.05 7.41
C ILE A 294 14.70 5.46 6.63
N LEU A 295 14.55 6.28 5.59
CA LEU A 295 15.67 6.65 4.73
C LEU A 295 16.66 7.60 5.43
N THR A 296 16.21 8.47 6.33
CA THR A 296 17.10 9.31 7.14
C THR A 296 17.91 8.47 8.11
N VAL A 297 17.29 7.51 8.80
CA VAL A 297 17.99 6.58 9.70
C VAL A 297 18.92 5.65 8.92
N ALA A 298 18.58 5.30 7.68
CA ALA A 298 19.46 4.58 6.76
C ALA A 298 20.68 5.41 6.30
N GLY A 299 20.73 6.72 6.58
CA GLY A 299 21.82 7.62 6.20
C GLY A 299 21.73 8.13 4.76
N TRP A 300 20.54 8.18 4.14
CA TRP A 300 20.39 8.69 2.78
C TRP A 300 20.33 10.21 2.75
N GLU A 301 20.97 10.80 1.74
CA GLU A 301 20.85 12.21 1.42
C GLU A 301 19.63 12.49 0.53
N ASN A 302 19.07 13.70 0.61
CA ASN A 302 17.98 14.18 -0.25
C ASN A 302 16.68 13.34 -0.19
N VAL A 303 16.37 12.82 0.99
CA VAL A 303 15.22 11.93 1.26
C VAL A 303 13.89 12.46 0.70
N ASN A 304 13.65 13.77 0.78
CA ASN A 304 12.36 14.36 0.41
C ASN A 304 11.98 14.22 -1.07
N ASN A 305 12.98 14.11 -1.96
CA ASN A 305 12.75 14.03 -3.42
C ASN A 305 13.01 12.63 -4.00
N ILE A 306 13.26 11.63 -3.14
CA ILE A 306 13.58 10.28 -3.58
C ILE A 306 12.33 9.54 -4.08
N ASP A 307 12.50 8.78 -5.15
CA ASP A 307 11.52 7.81 -5.66
C ASP A 307 12.24 6.48 -5.93
N LEU A 308 12.09 5.54 -5.03
CA LEU A 308 12.80 4.27 -5.12
C LEU A 308 12.31 3.41 -6.30
N ARG A 309 11.06 3.59 -6.76
CA ARG A 309 10.56 2.89 -7.96
C ARG A 309 11.26 3.39 -9.21
N ARG A 310 11.51 4.69 -9.31
CA ARG A 310 12.28 5.27 -10.44
C ARG A 310 13.73 4.84 -10.40
N LEU A 311 14.36 4.85 -9.23
CA LEU A 311 15.74 4.41 -9.05
C LEU A 311 15.91 2.94 -9.45
N LYS A 312 15.01 2.06 -8.96
CA LYS A 312 14.94 0.66 -9.39
C LYS A 312 14.85 0.52 -10.91
N ARG A 313 13.91 1.23 -11.56
CA ARG A 313 13.75 1.18 -13.03
C ARG A 313 14.97 1.68 -13.79
N ARG A 314 15.63 2.75 -13.32
CA ARG A 314 16.85 3.29 -13.95
C ARG A 314 17.99 2.27 -13.89
N ARG A 315 18.22 1.70 -12.71
CA ARG A 315 19.27 0.70 -12.51
C ARG A 315 19.05 -0.55 -13.36
N ILE A 316 17.80 -1.03 -13.46
CA ILE A 316 17.45 -2.15 -14.36
C ILE A 316 17.78 -1.82 -15.82
N LYS A 317 17.53 -0.59 -16.27
CA LYS A 317 17.87 -0.15 -17.63
C LYS A 317 19.39 -0.10 -17.84
N GLU A 318 20.15 0.39 -16.86
CA GLU A 318 21.62 0.42 -16.90
C GLU A 318 22.21 -0.99 -16.99
N PHE A 319 21.72 -1.93 -16.18
CA PHE A 319 22.16 -3.32 -16.27
C PHE A 319 21.90 -3.95 -17.62
N LYS A 320 20.71 -3.70 -18.20
CA LYS A 320 20.38 -4.17 -19.55
C LYS A 320 21.30 -3.58 -20.62
N LYS A 321 21.70 -2.31 -20.48
CA LYS A 321 22.67 -1.67 -21.40
C LYS A 321 24.06 -2.30 -21.27
N ASN A 322 24.45 -2.69 -20.07
CA ASN A 322 25.76 -3.30 -19.79
C ASN A 322 25.81 -4.81 -20.09
N GLY A 323 24.82 -5.36 -20.80
CA GLY A 323 24.76 -6.79 -21.17
C GLY A 323 24.50 -7.74 -19.99
N LYS A 324 24.26 -7.22 -18.78
CA LYS A 324 23.98 -8.04 -17.59
C LYS A 324 22.50 -8.44 -17.57
N SER A 325 22.22 -9.75 -17.54
CA SER A 325 20.85 -10.24 -17.42
C SER A 325 20.39 -10.22 -15.95
N VAL A 326 19.61 -9.20 -15.58
CA VAL A 326 19.00 -9.12 -14.25
C VAL A 326 17.57 -9.64 -14.33
N ARG A 327 17.31 -10.80 -13.71
CA ARG A 327 15.94 -11.31 -13.53
C ARG A 327 15.39 -10.73 -12.23
N VAL A 328 14.73 -9.59 -12.34
CA VAL A 328 14.04 -8.91 -11.24
C VAL A 328 12.67 -9.54 -11.10
N MET A 329 12.20 -9.89 -9.90
CA MET A 329 10.79 -10.26 -9.82
C MET A 329 9.92 -9.07 -10.23
N THR A 330 8.81 -9.36 -10.89
CA THR A 330 7.88 -8.37 -11.42
C THR A 330 7.03 -7.70 -10.34
N SER A 331 6.97 -8.22 -9.11
CA SER A 331 5.86 -7.96 -8.19
C SER A 331 6.20 -7.71 -6.70
N GLY A 332 7.38 -7.21 -6.34
CA GLY A 332 7.64 -6.91 -4.92
C GLY A 332 8.49 -5.68 -4.60
N TRP A 333 8.32 -5.25 -3.35
CA TRP A 333 8.79 -3.98 -2.82
C TRP A 333 10.19 -4.07 -2.21
N TRP A 334 11.15 -4.57 -2.99
CA TRP A 334 12.58 -4.36 -2.74
C TRP A 334 13.12 -3.27 -3.68
N PHE A 335 14.08 -2.52 -3.15
CA PHE A 335 14.78 -1.44 -3.80
C PHE A 335 16.28 -1.67 -3.71
N TYR A 336 17.00 -1.20 -4.71
CA TYR A 336 18.46 -1.26 -4.70
C TYR A 336 19.01 -0.03 -3.99
N TYR A 337 20.08 -0.20 -3.20
CA TYR A 337 20.82 0.90 -2.58
C TYR A 337 22.30 0.90 -2.98
N TYR A 338 23.03 1.88 -2.45
CA TYR A 338 24.40 2.30 -2.77
C TYR A 338 25.37 1.18 -3.09
#